data_AF-A0A7S0AYQ1-F1
#
_entry.id   AF-A0A7S0AYQ1-F1
#
_cell.length_a   1.000
_cell.length_b   1.000
_cell.length_c   1.000
_cell.angle_alpha   90.00
_cell.angle_beta   90.00
_cell.angle_gamma   90.00
#
_symmetry.space_group_name_H-M   'P 1'
#
loop_
_entity.id
_entity.type
_entity.pdbx_description
1 polymer ?
#
loop_
_entity_poly.entity_id
_entity_poly.type
_entity_poly.pdbx_seq_one_letter_code
_entity_poly.pdbx_strand_id
1 'polypeptide(L)'
;DGVLVSSLVHETMHLLDSDHYARMFTFLRHPIERSASVYENHHKSHEQISKMSFEEYAKSKYAENNWMVRYLSGKTSGEVTNDHLSVAKEVLRRKFVIGLLDQKEESAKRIQQFFAPKWDPNGEGMEEGCRSMVVNDAKPQSTVKEGNQAWNLLVWQNKLDMKLYEYAQQLFAQQGEDLFGRIKK
;
A
#
# COMPACT_ATOMS: atom_id res chain seq x y z
N ASP A 1 16.03 7.38 17.07
CA ASP A 1 14.83 7.16 16.24
C ASP A 1 15.11 6.14 15.16
N GLY A 2 14.16 5.23 14.91
CA GLY A 2 14.28 4.16 13.94
C GLY A 2 13.02 4.02 13.09
N VAL A 3 13.15 3.42 11.91
CA VAL A 3 12.02 3.14 11.01
C VAL A 3 11.79 1.64 10.98
N LEU A 4 10.55 1.22 11.26
CA LEU A 4 10.10 -0.16 11.10
C LEU A 4 9.35 -0.27 9.78
N VAL A 5 9.80 -1.19 8.92
CA VAL A 5 9.12 -1.50 7.64
C VAL A 5 8.62 -2.93 7.72
N SER A 6 7.30 -3.11 7.62
CA SER A 6 6.67 -4.43 7.69
C SER A 6 5.32 -4.43 6.99
N SER A 7 5.01 -5.53 6.31
CA SER A 7 3.68 -5.83 5.76
C SER A 7 2.72 -6.44 6.80
N LEU A 8 3.24 -6.84 7.96
CA LEU A 8 2.52 -7.58 9.00
C LEU A 8 2.14 -6.62 10.13
N VAL A 9 1.11 -5.79 9.90
CA VAL A 9 0.75 -4.72 10.85
C VAL A 9 0.48 -5.29 12.24
N HIS A 10 -0.32 -6.35 12.36
CA HIS A 10 -0.69 -6.95 13.66
C HIS A 10 0.52 -7.51 14.41
N GLU A 11 1.45 -8.15 13.71
CA GLU A 11 2.66 -8.70 14.33
C GLU A 11 3.61 -7.58 14.78
N THR A 12 3.79 -6.57 13.94
CA THR A 12 4.63 -5.40 14.24
C THR A 12 4.12 -4.60 15.43
N MET A 13 2.80 -4.55 15.65
CA MET A 13 2.23 -3.83 16.79
C MET A 13 2.66 -4.41 18.15
N HIS A 14 3.10 -5.66 18.23
CA HIS A 14 3.65 -6.23 19.47
C HIS A 14 5.01 -5.63 19.87
N LEU A 15 5.68 -4.92 18.96
CA LEU A 15 6.93 -4.21 19.26
C LEU A 15 6.68 -2.82 19.87
N LEU A 16 5.42 -2.40 19.98
CA LEU A 16 5.02 -1.09 20.49
C LEU A 16 4.32 -1.25 21.84
N ASP A 17 4.59 -0.34 22.76
CA ASP A 17 4.01 -0.32 24.10
C ASP A 17 3.84 1.12 24.62
N SER A 18 3.62 1.28 25.93
CA SER A 18 3.43 2.58 26.58
C SER A 18 4.70 3.45 26.63
N ASP A 19 5.86 2.89 26.32
CA ASP A 19 7.14 3.60 26.26
C ASP A 19 7.65 3.72 24.81
N HIS A 20 7.13 2.88 23.91
CA HIS A 20 7.54 2.77 22.51
C HIS A 20 6.35 2.97 21.55
N TYR A 21 5.99 4.24 21.29
CA TYR A 21 4.91 4.59 20.35
C TYR A 21 5.44 4.81 18.92
N ALA A 22 4.64 4.41 17.93
CA ALA A 22 4.90 4.71 16.52
C ALA A 22 3.77 5.54 15.88
N ARG A 23 4.14 6.34 14.89
CA ARG A 23 3.22 6.89 13.90
C ARG A 23 3.45 6.14 12.59
N MET A 24 2.38 5.67 11.96
CA MET A 24 2.49 4.84 10.77
C MET A 24 2.03 5.59 9.51
N PHE A 25 2.66 5.25 8.40
CA PHE A 25 2.21 5.63 7.07
C PHE A 25 2.29 4.41 6.15
N THR A 26 1.56 4.43 5.03
CA THR A 26 1.61 3.35 4.04
C THR A 26 1.39 3.90 2.64
N PHE A 27 1.88 3.19 1.63
CA PHE A 27 1.59 3.44 0.23
C PHE A 27 0.71 2.33 -0.32
N LEU A 28 -0.45 2.69 -0.86
CA LEU A 28 -1.32 1.75 -1.58
C LEU A 28 -1.13 1.90 -3.09
N ARG A 29 -1.30 0.77 -3.77
CA ARG A 29 -1.33 0.66 -5.22
C ARG A 29 -2.65 0.05 -5.65
N HIS A 30 -3.10 0.37 -6.86
CA HIS A 30 -4.23 -0.32 -7.47
C HIS A 30 -4.01 -1.86 -7.37
N PRO A 31 -4.98 -2.64 -6.84
CA PRO A 31 -4.77 -4.04 -6.50
C PRO A 31 -4.30 -4.92 -7.65
N ILE A 32 -4.76 -4.64 -8.87
CA ILE A 32 -4.40 -5.46 -10.04
C ILE A 32 -2.99 -5.14 -10.52
N GLU A 33 -2.59 -3.88 -10.46
CA GLU A 33 -1.22 -3.51 -10.77
C GLU A 33 -0.24 -4.03 -9.72
N ARG A 34 -0.67 -4.08 -8.45
CA ARG A 34 0.09 -4.75 -7.39
C ARG A 34 0.28 -6.23 -7.72
N SER A 35 -0.78 -6.94 -8.10
CA SER A 35 -0.70 -8.34 -8.52
C SER A 35 0.20 -8.54 -9.74
N ALA A 36 0.18 -7.60 -10.70
CA ALA A 36 1.10 -7.59 -11.84
C ALA A 36 2.56 -7.45 -11.41
N SER A 37 2.84 -6.51 -10.51
CA SER A 37 4.19 -6.28 -9.99
C SER A 37 4.71 -7.45 -9.18
N VAL A 38 3.86 -8.10 -8.38
CA VAL A 38 4.19 -9.35 -7.67
C VAL A 38 4.54 -10.46 -8.66
N TYR A 39 3.73 -10.62 -9.71
CA TYR A 39 4.03 -11.56 -10.79
C TYR A 39 5.39 -11.26 -11.44
N GLU A 40 5.65 -10.03 -11.86
CA GLU A 40 6.92 -9.66 -12.51
C GLU A 40 8.14 -9.91 -11.62
N ASN A 41 8.04 -9.67 -10.31
CA ASN A 41 9.11 -9.93 -9.36
C ASN A 41 9.34 -11.44 -9.17
N HIS A 42 8.27 -12.23 -9.02
CA HIS A 42 8.40 -13.68 -8.89
C HIS A 42 8.76 -14.37 -10.20
N HIS A 43 8.34 -13.85 -11.34
CA HIS A 43 8.67 -14.41 -12.65
C HIS A 43 10.18 -14.40 -12.91
N LYS A 44 10.93 -13.50 -12.25
CA LYS A 44 12.40 -13.45 -12.33
C LYS A 44 13.12 -14.49 -11.45
N SER A 45 12.49 -15.03 -10.42
CA SER A 45 13.20 -15.73 -9.33
C SER A 45 12.52 -17.00 -8.81
N HIS A 46 11.21 -17.14 -8.97
CA HIS A 46 10.43 -18.26 -8.47
C HIS A 46 10.29 -19.34 -9.54
N GLU A 47 10.74 -20.56 -9.23
CA GLU A 47 10.91 -21.66 -10.20
C GLU A 47 9.64 -22.00 -10.99
N GLN A 48 8.48 -22.03 -10.34
CA GLN A 48 7.20 -22.34 -10.98
C GLN A 48 6.59 -21.13 -11.68
N ILE A 49 6.65 -19.94 -11.08
CA ILE A 49 6.01 -18.72 -11.64
C ILE A 49 6.81 -18.19 -12.85
N SER A 50 8.13 -18.40 -12.90
CA SER A 50 8.98 -18.01 -14.05
C SER A 50 8.64 -18.75 -15.34
N LYS A 51 7.92 -19.89 -15.24
CA LYS A 51 7.48 -20.70 -16.38
C LYS A 51 6.02 -20.43 -16.77
N MET A 52 5.31 -19.60 -16.01
CA MET A 52 3.91 -19.25 -16.25
C MET A 52 3.83 -17.95 -17.03
N SER A 53 2.91 -17.88 -17.98
CA SER A 53 2.37 -16.62 -18.46
C SER A 53 1.57 -15.90 -17.37
N PHE A 54 1.29 -14.62 -17.58
CA PHE A 54 0.46 -13.85 -16.64
C PHE A 54 -0.96 -14.43 -16.48
N GLU A 55 -1.52 -14.98 -17.56
CA GLU A 55 -2.85 -15.62 -17.51
C GLU A 55 -2.85 -16.91 -16.69
N GLU A 56 -1.80 -17.73 -16.83
CA GLU A 56 -1.61 -18.94 -16.04
C GLU A 56 -1.39 -18.60 -14.57
N TYR A 57 -0.58 -17.57 -14.29
CA TYR A 57 -0.39 -17.05 -12.94
C TYR A 57 -1.73 -16.65 -12.30
N ALA A 58 -2.56 -15.85 -12.99
CA ALA A 58 -3.86 -15.41 -12.50
C ALA A 58 -4.83 -16.57 -12.19
N LYS A 59 -4.69 -17.71 -12.88
CA LYS A 59 -5.49 -18.93 -12.65
C LYS A 59 -4.87 -19.86 -11.59
N SER A 60 -3.61 -19.64 -11.22
CA SER A 60 -2.85 -20.51 -10.33
C SER A 60 -3.13 -20.22 -8.85
N LYS A 61 -2.70 -21.15 -7.98
CA LYS A 61 -2.67 -20.94 -6.53
C LYS A 61 -1.67 -19.87 -6.06
N TYR A 62 -0.79 -19.39 -6.95
CA TYR A 62 0.20 -18.38 -6.62
C TYR A 62 -0.35 -16.95 -6.72
N ALA A 63 -1.46 -16.75 -7.44
CA ALA A 63 -2.13 -15.46 -7.47
C ALA A 63 -2.72 -15.14 -6.09
N GLU A 64 -2.24 -14.05 -5.51
CA GLU A 64 -2.76 -13.57 -4.24
C GLU A 64 -4.17 -13.01 -4.39
N ASN A 65 -4.99 -13.18 -3.35
CA ASN A 65 -6.36 -12.70 -3.32
C ASN A 65 -6.67 -11.90 -2.05
N ASN A 66 -7.20 -10.69 -2.23
CA ASN A 66 -7.57 -9.76 -1.15
C ASN A 66 -6.45 -9.61 -0.12
N TRP A 67 -5.19 -9.59 -0.60
CA TRP A 67 -4.00 -9.62 0.24
C TRP A 67 -4.01 -8.48 1.25
N MET A 68 -4.35 -7.26 0.81
CA MET A 68 -4.33 -6.09 1.70
C MET A 68 -5.39 -6.20 2.80
N VAL A 69 -6.62 -6.59 2.45
CA VAL A 69 -7.69 -6.81 3.43
C VAL A 69 -7.30 -7.91 4.41
N ARG A 70 -6.68 -9.01 3.96
CA ARG A 70 -6.22 -10.10 4.84
C ARG A 70 -5.23 -9.60 5.89
N TYR A 71 -4.18 -8.92 5.46
CA TYR A 71 -3.11 -8.49 6.38
C TYR A 71 -3.55 -7.34 7.29
N LEU A 72 -4.37 -6.40 6.81
CA LEU A 72 -4.89 -5.33 7.66
C LEU A 72 -5.96 -5.80 8.65
N SER A 73 -6.75 -6.83 8.29
CA SER A 73 -7.74 -7.41 9.21
C SER A 73 -7.18 -8.49 10.14
N GLY A 74 -5.97 -8.98 9.87
CA GLY A 74 -5.39 -10.13 10.57
C GLY A 74 -5.89 -11.50 10.09
N LYS A 75 -6.80 -11.54 9.11
CA LYS A 75 -7.34 -12.77 8.51
C LYS A 75 -6.44 -13.29 7.39
N THR A 76 -5.28 -13.82 7.76
CA THR A 76 -4.28 -14.30 6.78
C THR A 76 -4.67 -15.60 6.07
N SER A 77 -5.58 -16.40 6.64
CA SER A 77 -6.02 -17.68 6.07
C SER A 77 -7.54 -17.87 6.07
N GLY A 78 -8.02 -18.75 5.19
CA GLY A 78 -9.45 -19.05 5.02
C GLY A 78 -10.22 -17.96 4.28
N GLU A 79 -11.54 -17.96 4.46
CA GLU A 79 -12.46 -17.03 3.81
C GLU A 79 -12.29 -15.59 4.34
N VAL A 80 -12.41 -14.61 3.43
CA VAL A 80 -12.41 -13.17 3.73
C VAL A 80 -13.76 -12.60 3.36
N THR A 81 -14.36 -11.88 4.30
CA THR A 81 -15.74 -11.36 4.21
C THR A 81 -15.75 -9.83 4.26
N ASN A 82 -16.93 -9.23 4.12
CA ASN A 82 -17.08 -7.78 4.27
C ASN A 82 -16.77 -7.28 5.69
N ASP A 83 -16.89 -8.11 6.72
CA ASP A 83 -16.51 -7.72 8.09
C ASP A 83 -15.01 -7.47 8.19
N HIS A 84 -14.21 -8.33 7.54
CA HIS A 84 -12.77 -8.15 7.42
C HIS A 84 -12.41 -6.89 6.63
N LEU A 85 -13.15 -6.58 5.57
CA LEU A 85 -13.01 -5.31 4.85
C LEU A 85 -13.29 -4.12 5.79
N SER A 86 -14.32 -4.19 6.62
CA SER A 86 -14.64 -3.13 7.59
C SER A 86 -13.51 -2.94 8.62
N VAL A 87 -12.92 -4.02 9.11
CA VAL A 87 -11.73 -3.95 9.99
C VAL A 87 -10.56 -3.30 9.26
N ALA A 88 -10.25 -3.74 8.02
CA ALA A 88 -9.15 -3.19 7.24
C ALA A 88 -9.32 -1.68 6.97
N LYS A 89 -10.55 -1.24 6.65
CA LYS A 89 -10.89 0.18 6.50
C LYS A 89 -10.65 0.96 7.78
N GLU A 90 -11.05 0.41 8.92
CA GLU A 90 -10.88 1.08 10.21
C GLU A 90 -9.40 1.18 10.61
N VAL A 91 -8.60 0.16 10.32
CA VAL A 91 -7.15 0.19 10.50
C VAL A 91 -6.54 1.30 9.64
N LEU A 92 -6.84 1.37 8.33
CA LEU A 92 -6.33 2.44 7.47
C LEU A 92 -6.72 3.83 8.01
N ARG A 93 -8.00 4.03 8.30
CA ARG A 93 -8.54 5.34 8.72
C ARG A 93 -7.92 5.83 10.02
N ARG A 94 -7.71 4.95 11.00
CA ARG A 94 -7.27 5.35 12.35
C ARG A 94 -5.77 5.33 12.56
N LYS A 95 -5.04 4.51 11.81
CA LYS A 95 -3.66 4.16 12.14
C LYS A 95 -2.63 4.72 11.16
N PHE A 96 -3.03 5.05 9.95
CA PHE A 96 -2.10 5.40 8.87
C PHE A 96 -2.31 6.81 8.31
N VAL A 97 -1.20 7.50 8.02
CA VAL A 97 -1.16 8.49 6.95
C VAL A 97 -1.12 7.74 5.62
N ILE A 98 -2.06 8.05 4.73
CA ILE A 98 -2.24 7.34 3.47
C ILE A 98 -1.41 8.01 2.37
N GLY A 99 -0.65 7.19 1.65
CA GLY A 99 -0.04 7.49 0.37
C GLY A 99 -0.60 6.59 -0.73
N LEU A 100 -0.57 7.08 -1.97
CA LEU A 100 -0.97 6.36 -3.18
C LEU A 100 0.19 6.38 -4.18
N LEU A 101 0.57 5.22 -4.72
CA LEU A 101 1.67 5.16 -5.71
C LEU A 101 1.35 5.91 -7.01
N ASP A 102 0.08 5.97 -7.42
CA ASP A 102 -0.35 6.73 -8.60
C ASP A 102 -0.18 8.25 -8.39
N GLN A 103 -0.13 8.68 -7.12
CA GLN A 103 0.11 10.05 -6.66
C GLN A 103 1.38 10.11 -5.80
N LYS A 104 2.43 9.38 -6.20
CA LYS A 104 3.67 9.19 -5.41
C LYS A 104 4.31 10.48 -4.92
N GLU A 105 4.36 11.52 -5.76
CA GLU A 105 5.02 12.77 -5.42
C GLU A 105 4.29 13.51 -4.29
N GLU A 106 2.97 13.64 -4.43
CA GLU A 106 2.12 14.26 -3.41
C GLU A 106 2.10 13.42 -2.13
N SER A 107 2.08 12.09 -2.26
CA SER A 107 2.15 11.17 -1.13
C SER A 107 3.46 11.33 -0.34
N ALA A 108 4.61 11.36 -1.03
CA ALA A 108 5.91 11.57 -0.42
C ALA A 108 5.98 12.93 0.28
N LYS A 109 5.45 13.98 -0.35
CA LYS A 109 5.37 15.33 0.24
C LYS A 109 4.54 15.34 1.53
N ARG A 110 3.35 14.73 1.54
CA ARG A 110 2.47 14.67 2.72
C ARG A 110 3.10 13.90 3.87
N ILE A 111 3.70 12.75 3.57
CA ILE A 111 4.42 11.96 4.58
C ILE A 111 5.59 12.79 5.13
N GLN A 112 6.40 13.40 4.27
CA GLN A 112 7.47 14.28 4.72
C GLN A 112 6.93 15.40 5.63
N GLN A 113 5.89 16.12 5.22
CA GLN A 113 5.29 17.19 6.04
C GLN A 113 4.77 16.70 7.39
N PHE A 114 4.17 15.51 7.44
CA PHE A 114 3.62 14.95 8.68
C PHE A 114 4.70 14.53 9.68
N PHE A 115 5.86 14.10 9.19
CA PHE A 115 6.98 13.62 10.02
C PHE A 115 8.14 14.62 10.14
N ALA A 116 8.17 15.68 9.33
CA ALA A 116 9.22 16.71 9.30
C ALA A 116 9.57 17.30 10.67
N PRO A 117 8.61 17.64 11.56
CA PRO A 117 8.96 18.16 12.88
C PRO A 117 9.86 17.23 13.72
N LYS A 118 9.90 15.93 13.38
CA LYS A 118 10.79 14.94 14.01
C LYS A 118 12.03 14.63 13.18
N TRP A 119 11.92 14.58 11.84
CA TRP A 119 13.03 14.20 10.96
C TRP A 119 13.96 15.37 10.63
N ASP A 120 13.47 16.58 10.81
CA ASP A 120 14.20 17.81 10.53
C ASP A 120 13.79 18.90 11.54
N PRO A 121 14.19 18.73 12.83
CA PRO A 121 13.83 19.68 13.89
C PRO A 121 14.45 21.08 13.69
N ASN A 122 15.49 21.19 12.87
CA ASN A 122 16.19 22.44 12.57
C ASN A 122 15.73 23.12 11.26
N GLY A 123 14.91 22.44 10.44
CA GLY A 123 14.41 22.97 9.18
C GLY A 123 15.47 23.01 8.06
N GLU A 124 16.52 22.18 8.14
CA GLU A 124 17.56 22.07 7.12
C GLU A 124 17.07 21.37 5.84
N GLY A 125 15.89 20.78 5.89
CA GLY A 125 15.25 20.01 4.85
C GLY A 125 15.82 18.59 4.76
N MET A 126 14.94 17.62 4.56
CA MET A 126 15.38 16.37 3.92
C MET A 126 15.86 16.74 2.52
N GLU A 127 17.16 16.57 2.24
CA GLU A 127 17.76 16.95 0.95
C GLU A 127 16.85 16.53 -0.21
N GLU A 128 16.62 17.45 -1.14
CA GLU A 128 15.84 17.25 -2.37
C GLU A 128 16.25 15.97 -3.11
N GLY A 129 17.49 15.50 -2.89
CA GLY A 129 18.03 14.20 -3.31
C GLY A 129 17.25 12.97 -2.84
N CYS A 130 16.84 12.85 -1.57
CA CYS A 130 16.10 11.67 -1.10
C CYS A 130 14.67 11.63 -1.65
N ARG A 131 14.00 12.79 -1.73
CA ARG A 131 12.66 12.91 -2.33
C ARG A 131 12.70 12.60 -3.82
N SER A 132 13.70 13.13 -4.53
CA SER A 132 13.86 12.88 -5.96
C SER A 132 14.21 11.43 -6.27
N MET A 133 14.96 10.70 -5.43
CA MET A 133 15.16 9.25 -5.63
C MET A 133 13.84 8.45 -5.59
N VAL A 134 12.96 8.73 -4.63
CA VAL A 134 11.66 8.06 -4.51
C VAL A 134 10.69 8.47 -5.63
N VAL A 135 10.73 9.75 -6.04
CA VAL A 135 9.85 10.28 -7.09
C VAL A 135 10.34 9.90 -8.49
N ASN A 136 11.65 9.78 -8.70
CA ASN A 136 12.24 9.41 -9.98
C ASN A 136 12.32 7.90 -10.19
N ASP A 137 12.10 7.10 -9.14
CA ASP A 137 11.90 5.66 -9.32
C ASP A 137 10.75 5.46 -10.31
N ALA A 138 11.00 4.68 -11.36
CA ALA A 138 10.11 4.62 -12.52
C ALA A 138 8.69 4.29 -12.05
N LYS A 139 7.67 4.97 -12.61
CA LYS A 139 6.29 4.49 -12.42
C LYS A 139 6.30 3.03 -12.86
N PRO A 140 5.97 2.05 -12.00
CA PRO A 140 5.93 0.67 -12.43
C PRO A 140 4.82 0.57 -13.48
N GLN A 141 5.23 0.54 -14.76
CA GLN A 141 4.31 0.56 -15.88
C GLN A 141 3.58 -0.77 -15.85
N SER A 142 2.27 -0.76 -15.61
CA SER A 142 1.47 -1.98 -15.62
C SER A 142 1.56 -2.59 -17.02
N THR A 143 2.20 -3.75 -17.12
CA THR A 143 2.22 -4.57 -18.35
C THR A 143 0.86 -5.21 -18.62
N VAL A 144 -0.08 -5.10 -17.67
CA VAL A 144 -1.40 -5.73 -17.76
C VAL A 144 -2.40 -4.79 -18.42
N LYS A 145 -2.98 -5.28 -19.51
CA LYS A 145 -4.07 -4.60 -20.22
C LYS A 145 -5.39 -4.84 -19.49
N GLU A 146 -6.01 -3.75 -19.07
CA GLU A 146 -7.35 -3.75 -18.49
C GLU A 146 -8.37 -4.43 -19.43
N GLY A 147 -9.31 -5.17 -18.83
CA GLY A 147 -10.42 -5.82 -19.54
C GLY A 147 -10.13 -7.19 -20.14
N ASN A 148 -8.88 -7.65 -20.18
CA ASN A 148 -8.57 -9.02 -20.62
C ASN A 148 -8.99 -10.09 -19.57
N GLN A 149 -8.93 -11.36 -19.96
CA GLN A 149 -9.38 -12.46 -19.09
C GLN A 149 -8.62 -12.51 -17.76
N ALA A 150 -7.29 -12.33 -17.77
CA ALA A 150 -6.47 -12.35 -16.57
C ALA A 150 -6.80 -11.17 -15.64
N TRP A 151 -6.99 -9.96 -16.18
CA TRP A 151 -7.39 -8.78 -15.44
C TRP A 151 -8.72 -9.01 -14.74
N ASN A 152 -9.74 -9.45 -15.47
CA ASN A 152 -11.08 -9.68 -14.92
C ASN A 152 -11.06 -10.76 -13.82
N LEU A 153 -10.27 -11.81 -13.99
CA LEU A 153 -10.09 -12.85 -12.98
C LEU A 153 -9.42 -12.28 -11.72
N LEU A 154 -8.36 -11.50 -11.86
CA LEU A 154 -7.69 -10.87 -10.72
C LEU A 154 -8.59 -9.86 -10.01
N VAL A 155 -9.41 -9.09 -10.75
CA VAL A 155 -10.43 -8.18 -10.18
C VAL A 155 -11.42 -8.97 -9.34
N TRP A 156 -11.92 -10.09 -9.86
CA TRP A 156 -12.85 -10.93 -9.13
C TRP A 156 -12.22 -11.54 -7.87
N GLN A 157 -10.98 -12.05 -7.96
CA GLN A 157 -10.23 -12.60 -6.82
C GLN A 157 -9.92 -11.53 -5.77
N ASN A 158 -9.66 -10.29 -6.19
CA ASN A 158 -9.27 -9.16 -5.34
C ASN A 158 -10.41 -8.15 -5.10
N LYS A 159 -11.67 -8.59 -5.21
CA LYS A 159 -12.86 -7.71 -5.10
C LYS A 159 -12.92 -6.86 -3.82
N LEU A 160 -12.39 -7.36 -2.70
CA LEU A 160 -12.38 -6.62 -1.44
C LEU A 160 -11.21 -5.64 -1.37
N ASP A 161 -10.06 -6.00 -1.93
CA ASP A 161 -8.93 -5.07 -2.09
C ASP A 161 -9.31 -3.92 -3.04
N MET A 162 -10.11 -4.17 -4.08
CA MET A 162 -10.64 -3.12 -4.95
C MET A 162 -11.45 -2.10 -4.15
N LYS A 163 -12.42 -2.56 -3.36
CA LYS A 163 -13.23 -1.70 -2.47
C LYS A 163 -12.40 -1.00 -1.38
N LEU A 164 -11.33 -1.65 -0.91
CA LEU A 164 -10.42 -1.05 0.05
C LEU A 164 -9.58 0.06 -0.60
N TYR A 165 -9.12 -0.13 -1.84
CA TYR A 165 -8.37 0.88 -2.58
C TYR A 165 -9.21 2.12 -2.88
N GLU A 166 -10.46 1.94 -3.32
CA GLU A 166 -11.41 3.05 -3.48
C GLU A 166 -11.58 3.85 -2.18
N TYR A 167 -11.68 3.14 -1.04
CA TYR A 167 -11.76 3.79 0.26
C TYR A 167 -10.45 4.50 0.65
N ALA A 168 -9.30 3.92 0.31
CA ALA A 168 -8.01 4.57 0.53
C ALA A 168 -7.86 5.86 -0.29
N GLN A 169 -8.41 5.91 -1.50
CA GLN A 169 -8.46 7.14 -2.30
C GLN A 169 -9.29 8.23 -1.61
N GLN A 170 -10.42 7.85 -1.01
CA GLN A 170 -11.24 8.78 -0.22
C GLN A 170 -10.48 9.29 1.01
N LEU A 171 -9.81 8.39 1.76
CA LEU A 171 -8.98 8.76 2.91
C LEU A 171 -7.83 9.67 2.50
N PHE A 172 -7.18 9.40 1.36
CA PHE A 172 -6.10 10.25 0.84
C PHE A 172 -6.61 11.66 0.56
N ALA A 173 -7.76 11.81 -0.11
CA ALA A 173 -8.38 13.12 -0.33
C ALA A 173 -8.72 13.82 0.99
N GLN A 174 -9.41 13.13 1.89
CA GLN A 174 -9.83 13.65 3.19
C GLN A 174 -8.64 14.10 4.05
N GLN A 175 -7.60 13.27 4.17
CA GLN A 175 -6.38 13.63 4.92
C GLN A 175 -5.69 14.84 4.29
N GLY A 176 -5.72 14.96 2.96
CA GLY A 176 -5.25 16.13 2.23
C GLY A 176 -5.88 17.43 2.74
N GLU A 177 -7.19 17.43 3.01
CA GLU A 177 -7.92 18.59 3.52
C GLU A 177 -7.71 18.77 5.03
N ASP A 178 -7.94 17.70 5.81
CA ASP A 178 -8.01 17.74 7.27
C ASP A 178 -6.64 17.94 7.93
N LEU A 179 -5.61 17.28 7.42
CA LEU A 179 -4.26 17.30 8.00
C LEU A 179 -3.36 18.33 7.31
N PHE A 180 -3.49 18.51 6.00
CA PHE A 180 -2.54 19.31 5.20
C PHE A 180 -3.15 20.60 4.62
N GLY A 181 -4.48 20.66 4.48
CA GLY A 181 -5.19 21.87 4.03
C GLY A 181 -5.17 23.00 5.06
N ARG A 182 -5.10 22.64 6.35
CA ARG A 182 -5.00 23.61 7.47
C ARG A 182 -3.60 24.19 7.67
N ILE A 183 -2.57 23.64 7.01
CA ILE A 183 -1.18 24.11 7.09
C ILE A 183 -0.93 25.29 6.13
N LYS A 184 -1.90 25.64 5.27
CA LYS A 184 -1.82 26.77 4.31
C LYS A 184 -2.36 28.11 4.86
N LYS A 185 -2.53 28.28 6.16
CA LYS A 185 -2.90 29.58 6.77
C LYS A 185 -1.90 30.00 7.82
#